data_AF-J1ZVM7-F1
#
_entry.id   AF-J1ZVM7-F1
#
_cell.length_a   1.000
_cell.length_b   1.000
_cell.length_c   1.000
_cell.angle_alpha   90.00
_cell.angle_beta   90.00
_cell.angle_gamma   90.00
#
_symmetry.space_group_name_H-M   'P 1'
#
loop_
_entity.id
_entity.type
_entity.pdbx_description
1 polymer ?
#
loop_
_entity_poly.entity_id
_entity_poly.type
_entity_poly.pdbx_seq_one_letter_code
_entity_poly.pdbx_strand_id
1 'polypeptide(L)'
;MTGGFLTLAVTGATVPANAAEKPVSETQEMPTITTALATSAAKSADTAEQVAFNYERQALQDSAFSKAAKSAEKHKSEAVKKAKAEAKKKAEEARKAKEAAQARASRSSERTTLSAPSSATGTSATLVSFLKAQLGKAYVLGATGSSAYDCSGLTQAAFKQVGIDLPRVSQDQSTAGTQVGLDNLQVGDILYWGSAGSAYHVGVYIGDGKFIGAQNPSTGIVERPLSYDMPTGAVRVL
;
A
#
# COMPACT_ATOMS: atom_id res chain seq x y z
N MET A 1 -44.96 25.31 25.30
CA MET A 1 -45.69 24.12 25.80
C MET A 1 -44.66 23.17 26.40
N THR A 2 -44.87 22.77 27.67
CA THR A 2 -44.33 21.56 28.37
C THR A 2 -42.81 21.34 28.33
N GLY A 3 -42.03 21.37 29.42
CA GLY A 3 -42.31 21.16 30.84
C GLY A 3 -41.47 19.96 31.33
N GLY A 4 -40.68 20.13 32.41
CA GLY A 4 -40.01 19.01 33.08
C GLY A 4 -38.77 19.38 33.91
N PHE A 5 -38.95 20.08 35.02
CA PHE A 5 -37.96 20.16 36.11
C PHE A 5 -38.36 19.16 37.20
N LEU A 6 -37.45 18.26 37.58
CA LEU A 6 -37.67 17.33 38.71
C LEU A 6 -36.87 17.84 39.92
N THR A 7 -37.59 18.46 40.85
CA THR A 7 -37.14 18.86 42.19
C THR A 7 -37.06 17.63 43.10
N LEU A 8 -35.91 17.41 43.75
CA LEU A 8 -35.76 16.41 44.81
C LEU A 8 -35.85 17.10 46.17
N ALA A 9 -36.86 16.71 46.96
CA ALA A 9 -37.13 17.24 48.30
C ALA A 9 -36.12 16.71 49.32
N VAL A 10 -35.62 17.62 50.17
CA VAL A 10 -34.84 17.27 51.37
C VAL A 10 -35.82 17.08 52.52
N THR A 11 -35.91 15.87 53.07
CA THR A 11 -36.67 15.58 54.29
C THR A 11 -35.69 15.43 55.45
N GLY A 12 -35.80 16.34 56.42
CA GLY A 12 -35.07 16.27 57.69
C GLY A 12 -35.68 15.22 58.61
N ALA A 13 -34.83 14.46 59.28
CA ALA A 13 -35.20 13.61 60.41
C ALA A 13 -34.65 14.24 61.70
N THR A 14 -35.55 14.57 62.60
CA THR A 14 -35.29 14.98 63.98
C THR A 14 -34.99 13.75 64.85
N VAL A 15 -34.09 13.89 65.83
CA VAL A 15 -33.85 12.88 66.87
C VAL A 15 -33.91 13.59 68.24
N PRO A 16 -34.62 13.05 69.26
CA PRO A 16 -34.74 13.67 70.57
C PRO A 16 -33.56 13.32 71.50
N ALA A 17 -33.40 14.12 72.55
CA ALA A 17 -32.35 14.03 73.59
C ALA A 17 -32.70 13.01 74.70
N ASN A 18 -31.70 12.29 75.25
CA ASN A 18 -31.58 12.02 76.69
C ASN A 18 -30.17 11.50 77.10
N ALA A 19 -29.84 11.60 78.40
CA ALA A 19 -28.51 11.72 79.00
C ALA A 19 -27.83 10.43 79.56
N ALA A 20 -26.52 10.57 79.90
CA ALA A 20 -25.62 9.77 80.80
C ALA A 20 -25.22 8.33 80.34
N GLU A 21 -24.01 7.75 80.49
CA GLU A 21 -22.88 7.81 81.43
C GLU A 21 -21.52 7.43 80.73
N LYS A 22 -20.36 7.61 81.40
CA LYS A 22 -18.96 7.33 80.92
C LYS A 22 -18.49 5.88 81.24
N PRO A 23 -17.23 5.45 80.91
CA PRO A 23 -16.49 5.40 79.65
C PRO A 23 -15.92 3.98 79.36
N VAL A 24 -15.76 3.57 78.09
CA VAL A 24 -14.91 2.41 77.74
C VAL A 24 -14.00 2.79 76.58
N SER A 25 -12.69 2.68 76.80
CA SER A 25 -11.68 2.81 75.76
C SER A 25 -11.71 1.58 74.86
N GLU A 26 -12.01 1.76 73.59
CA GLU A 26 -11.45 0.95 72.52
C GLU A 26 -11.17 1.87 71.32
N THR A 27 -9.91 2.28 71.22
CA THR A 27 -9.36 3.02 70.08
C THR A 27 -9.30 2.08 68.88
N GLN A 28 -10.36 2.05 68.05
CA GLN A 28 -10.29 1.42 66.72
C GLN A 28 -10.16 2.50 65.64
N GLU A 29 -8.90 2.79 65.33
CA GLU A 29 -8.35 3.11 64.00
C GLU A 29 -9.35 3.56 62.92
N MET A 30 -9.60 4.87 62.83
CA MET A 30 -10.20 5.54 61.66
C MET A 30 -9.17 6.24 60.70
N PRO A 31 -7.94 5.73 60.42
CA PRO A 31 -7.08 6.32 59.40
C PRO A 31 -7.30 5.74 57.98
N THR A 32 -7.97 4.59 57.84
CA THR A 32 -8.01 3.85 56.58
C THR A 32 -9.01 4.43 55.57
N ILE A 33 -10.17 4.93 56.02
CA ILE A 33 -11.20 5.50 55.14
C ILE A 33 -10.73 6.82 54.52
N THR A 34 -10.07 7.67 55.30
CA THR A 34 -9.51 8.95 54.82
C THR A 34 -8.39 8.72 53.80
N THR A 35 -7.53 7.74 54.03
CA THR A 35 -6.43 7.39 53.12
C THR A 35 -6.94 6.75 51.82
N ALA A 36 -7.94 5.87 51.90
CA ALA A 36 -8.58 5.28 50.73
C ALA A 36 -9.31 6.32 49.89
N LEU A 37 -10.04 7.25 50.52
CA LEU A 37 -10.69 8.36 49.83
C LEU A 37 -9.67 9.28 49.16
N ALA A 38 -8.60 9.66 49.86
CA ALA A 38 -7.52 10.48 49.29
C ALA A 38 -6.84 9.79 48.10
N THR A 39 -6.58 8.48 48.19
CA THR A 39 -6.00 7.69 47.09
C THR A 39 -6.96 7.58 45.91
N SER A 40 -8.27 7.39 46.18
CA SER A 40 -9.28 7.38 45.11
C SER A 40 -9.42 8.75 44.45
N ALA A 41 -9.37 9.84 45.21
CA ALA A 41 -9.43 11.20 44.69
C ALA A 41 -8.19 11.54 43.83
N ALA A 42 -6.99 11.14 44.28
CA ALA A 42 -5.77 11.28 43.50
C ALA A 42 -5.82 10.45 42.21
N LYS A 43 -6.24 9.18 42.28
CA LYS A 43 -6.36 8.31 41.12
C LYS A 43 -7.42 8.81 40.12
N SER A 44 -8.52 9.38 40.61
CA SER A 44 -9.53 10.02 39.77
C SER A 44 -8.98 11.27 39.08
N ALA A 45 -8.17 12.08 39.76
CA ALA A 45 -7.48 13.22 39.15
C ALA A 45 -6.48 12.77 38.07
N ASP A 46 -5.65 11.75 38.34
CA ASP A 46 -4.72 11.18 37.35
C ASP A 46 -5.46 10.64 36.12
N THR A 47 -6.59 9.97 36.30
CA THR A 47 -7.40 9.48 35.17
C THR A 47 -8.04 10.61 34.39
N ALA A 48 -8.47 11.69 35.05
CA ALA A 48 -9.03 12.85 34.37
C ALA A 48 -7.97 13.57 33.52
N GLU A 49 -6.74 13.70 34.02
CA GLU A 49 -5.61 14.27 33.29
C GLU A 49 -5.19 13.40 32.10
N GLN A 50 -5.13 12.09 32.26
CA GLN A 50 -4.83 11.17 31.16
C GLN A 50 -5.90 11.18 30.07
N VAL A 51 -7.18 11.24 30.46
CA VAL A 51 -8.29 11.35 29.49
C VAL A 51 -8.20 12.67 28.73
N ALA A 52 -7.91 13.79 29.40
CA ALA A 52 -7.71 15.08 28.75
C ALA A 52 -6.53 15.05 27.75
N PHE A 53 -5.39 14.47 28.15
CA PHE A 53 -4.22 14.32 27.28
C PHE A 53 -4.48 13.44 26.06
N ASN A 54 -5.21 12.33 26.24
CA ASN A 54 -5.56 11.44 25.14
C ASN A 54 -6.53 12.10 24.15
N TYR A 55 -7.47 12.92 24.66
CA TYR A 55 -8.40 13.66 23.81
C TYR A 55 -7.69 14.71 22.95
N GLU A 56 -6.76 15.46 23.55
CA GLU A 56 -5.91 16.43 22.84
C GLU A 56 -5.06 15.74 21.75
N ARG A 57 -4.44 14.61 22.09
CA ARG A 57 -3.67 13.78 21.15
C ARG A 57 -4.51 13.29 19.97
N GLN A 58 -5.74 12.87 20.23
CA GLN A 58 -6.65 12.40 19.20
C GLN A 58 -7.10 13.54 18.26
N ALA A 59 -7.46 14.70 18.83
CA ALA A 59 -7.79 15.89 18.05
C ALA A 59 -6.62 16.35 17.15
N LEU A 60 -5.38 16.29 17.65
CA LEU A 60 -4.18 16.58 16.87
C LEU A 60 -3.97 15.57 15.74
N GLN A 61 -4.15 14.27 16.00
CA GLN A 61 -4.03 13.22 14.99
C GLN A 61 -5.07 13.37 13.86
N ASP A 62 -6.33 13.64 14.19
CA ASP A 62 -7.39 13.86 13.20
C ASP A 62 -7.14 15.12 12.36
N SER A 63 -6.63 16.18 12.99
CA SER A 63 -6.22 17.40 12.28
C SER A 63 -5.01 17.17 11.36
N ALA A 64 -4.06 16.32 11.77
CA ALA A 64 -2.89 15.94 10.96
C ALA A 64 -3.29 15.05 9.79
N PHE A 65 -4.18 14.07 10.02
CA PHE A 65 -4.70 13.18 8.99
C PHE A 65 -5.51 13.94 7.94
N SER A 66 -6.40 14.85 8.35
CA SER A 66 -7.19 15.66 7.41
C SER A 66 -6.33 16.64 6.59
N LYS A 67 -5.28 17.24 7.19
CA LYS A 67 -4.30 18.06 6.46
C LYS A 67 -3.47 17.22 5.49
N ALA A 68 -3.01 16.04 5.91
CA ALA A 68 -2.28 15.10 5.06
C ALA A 68 -3.14 14.63 3.88
N ALA A 69 -4.40 14.25 4.13
CA ALA A 69 -5.36 13.84 3.09
C ALA A 69 -5.63 14.97 2.08
N LYS A 70 -5.83 16.21 2.54
CA LYS A 70 -6.00 17.39 1.65
C LYS A 70 -4.75 17.68 0.83
N SER A 71 -3.55 17.54 1.40
CA SER A 71 -2.29 17.71 0.66
C SER A 71 -2.11 16.62 -0.40
N ALA A 72 -2.40 15.36 -0.07
CA ALA A 72 -2.34 14.24 -0.99
C ALA A 72 -3.33 14.41 -2.15
N GLU A 73 -4.54 14.89 -1.90
CA GLU A 73 -5.54 15.14 -2.94
C GLU A 73 -5.14 16.29 -3.87
N LYS A 74 -4.55 17.36 -3.33
CA LYS A 74 -4.01 18.47 -4.13
C LYS A 74 -2.89 18.02 -5.06
N HIS A 75 -1.94 17.22 -4.56
CA HIS A 75 -0.83 16.71 -5.36
C HIS A 75 -1.28 15.67 -6.42
N LYS A 76 -2.30 14.84 -6.11
CA LYS A 76 -2.93 13.95 -7.09
C LYS A 76 -3.60 14.73 -8.23
N SER A 77 -4.36 15.78 -7.90
CA SER A 77 -5.04 16.64 -8.88
C SER A 77 -4.09 17.33 -9.86
N GLU A 78 -2.97 17.87 -9.36
CA GLU A 78 -1.96 18.53 -10.19
C GLU A 78 -1.18 17.54 -11.07
N ALA A 79 -0.82 16.37 -10.53
CA ALA A 79 -0.15 15.32 -11.29
C ALA A 79 -1.05 14.74 -12.40
N VAL A 80 -2.34 14.53 -12.11
CA VAL A 80 -3.32 14.02 -13.09
C VAL A 80 -3.55 15.03 -14.22
N LYS A 81 -3.63 16.34 -13.93
CA LYS A 81 -3.78 17.37 -14.96
C LYS A 81 -2.56 17.45 -15.88
N LYS A 82 -1.35 17.37 -15.33
CA LYS A 82 -0.10 17.39 -16.10
C LYS A 82 0.04 16.14 -16.99
N ALA A 83 -0.26 14.96 -16.43
CA ALA A 83 -0.24 13.70 -17.16
C ALA A 83 -1.30 13.65 -18.29
N LYS A 84 -2.50 14.19 -18.06
CA LYS A 84 -3.58 14.22 -19.06
C LYS A 84 -3.26 15.15 -20.24
N ALA A 85 -2.56 16.25 -20.01
CA ALA A 85 -2.12 17.16 -21.06
C ALA A 85 -1.02 16.53 -21.94
N GLU A 86 -0.08 15.80 -21.34
CA GLU A 86 1.02 15.14 -22.06
C GLU A 86 0.54 13.89 -22.82
N ALA A 87 -0.39 13.13 -22.24
CA ALA A 87 -0.99 11.95 -22.88
C ALA A 87 -1.79 12.31 -24.15
N LYS A 88 -2.48 13.46 -24.17
CA LYS A 88 -3.20 13.92 -25.37
C LYS A 88 -2.26 14.21 -26.54
N LYS A 89 -1.08 14.80 -26.29
CA LYS A 89 -0.09 15.06 -27.37
C LYS A 89 0.50 13.78 -27.93
N LYS A 90 0.87 12.83 -27.06
CA LYS A 90 1.46 11.54 -27.48
C LYS A 90 0.46 10.60 -28.17
N ALA A 91 -0.83 10.67 -27.82
CA ALA A 91 -1.88 9.89 -28.47
C ALA A 91 -2.10 10.30 -29.95
N GLU A 92 -1.94 11.58 -30.27
CA GLU A 92 -2.08 12.07 -31.64
C GLU A 92 -0.90 11.66 -32.54
N GLU A 93 0.32 11.66 -31.99
CA GLU A 93 1.51 11.17 -32.69
C GLU A 93 1.46 9.65 -32.93
N ALA A 94 0.99 8.88 -31.94
CA ALA A 94 0.80 7.44 -32.08
C ALA A 94 -0.28 7.06 -33.10
N ARG A 95 -1.32 7.89 -33.28
CA ARG A 95 -2.35 7.66 -34.31
C ARG A 95 -1.78 7.79 -35.72
N LYS A 96 -0.98 8.84 -35.97
CA LYS A 96 -0.33 9.05 -37.28
C LYS A 96 0.69 7.96 -37.62
N ALA A 97 1.39 7.43 -36.63
CA ALA A 97 2.33 6.32 -36.83
C ALA A 97 1.63 4.98 -37.15
N LYS A 98 0.44 4.73 -36.57
CA LYS A 98 -0.34 3.51 -36.85
C LYS A 98 -0.94 3.49 -38.26
N GLU A 99 -1.38 4.63 -38.79
CA GLU A 99 -1.87 4.73 -40.18
C GLU A 99 -0.76 4.42 -41.21
N ALA A 100 0.48 4.86 -40.96
CA ALA A 100 1.61 4.55 -41.83
C ALA A 100 2.05 3.07 -41.76
N ALA A 101 1.86 2.41 -40.61
CA ALA A 101 2.17 0.99 -40.43
C ALA A 101 1.15 0.06 -41.09
N GLN A 102 -0.14 0.42 -41.09
CA GLN A 102 -1.18 -0.39 -41.73
C GLN A 102 -1.03 -0.41 -43.27
N ALA A 103 -0.56 0.68 -43.89
CA ALA A 103 -0.25 0.71 -45.31
C ALA A 103 0.91 -0.23 -45.72
N ARG A 104 1.82 -0.57 -44.79
CA ARG A 104 2.91 -1.52 -45.02
C ARG A 104 2.49 -2.99 -44.84
N ALA A 105 1.48 -3.26 -44.02
CA ALA A 105 1.00 -4.61 -43.75
C ALA A 105 0.22 -5.22 -44.93
N SER A 106 -0.45 -4.41 -45.75
CA SER A 106 -1.25 -4.88 -46.89
C SER A 106 -0.42 -5.37 -48.10
N ARG A 107 0.92 -5.33 -48.05
CA ARG A 107 1.80 -5.86 -49.11
C ARG A 107 2.49 -7.19 -48.75
N SER A 108 2.23 -7.75 -47.58
CA SER A 108 2.93 -8.94 -47.05
C SER A 108 2.00 -10.13 -46.79
N SER A 109 0.80 -10.15 -47.36
CA SER A 109 -0.16 -11.27 -47.19
C SER A 109 0.14 -12.48 -48.08
N GLU A 110 1.19 -12.43 -48.90
CA GLU A 110 1.59 -13.52 -49.80
C GLU A 110 2.88 -14.22 -49.32
N ARG A 111 2.91 -14.74 -48.07
CA ARG A 111 3.90 -15.76 -47.69
C ARG A 111 3.40 -16.66 -46.57
N THR A 112 2.66 -17.66 -47.00
CA THR A 112 2.79 -19.09 -46.63
C THR A 112 2.80 -19.45 -45.14
N THR A 113 1.73 -20.15 -44.79
CA THR A 113 1.62 -21.12 -43.69
C THR A 113 2.82 -22.06 -43.57
N LEU A 114 3.49 -22.09 -42.42
CA LEU A 114 4.19 -23.28 -41.93
C LEU A 114 4.29 -23.27 -40.40
N SER A 115 3.87 -24.38 -39.81
CA SER A 115 3.94 -24.72 -38.39
C SER A 115 5.36 -25.13 -38.01
N ALA A 116 5.94 -24.54 -36.94
CA ALA A 116 6.93 -25.11 -36.00
C ALA A 116 7.55 -24.02 -35.08
N PRO A 117 7.99 -24.36 -33.85
CA PRO A 117 8.24 -23.41 -32.77
C PRO A 117 9.61 -22.74 -32.91
N SER A 118 9.60 -21.42 -33.13
CA SER A 118 10.81 -20.61 -33.03
C SER A 118 10.41 -19.21 -32.60
N SER A 119 10.21 -19.00 -31.30
CA SER A 119 9.87 -17.65 -30.81
C SER A 119 10.27 -17.31 -29.37
N ALA A 120 10.94 -18.17 -28.59
CA ALA A 120 11.38 -17.78 -27.24
C ALA A 120 12.26 -16.50 -27.22
N THR A 121 13.12 -16.34 -28.22
CA THR A 121 13.98 -15.15 -28.38
C THR A 121 13.21 -13.91 -28.85
N GLY A 122 12.21 -14.07 -29.73
CA GLY A 122 11.37 -12.97 -30.21
C GLY A 122 10.43 -12.44 -29.12
N THR A 123 9.94 -13.35 -28.28
CA THR A 123 9.06 -13.06 -27.14
C THR A 123 9.81 -12.30 -26.05
N SER A 124 10.97 -12.80 -25.61
CA SER A 124 11.80 -12.14 -24.59
C SER A 124 12.29 -10.76 -25.04
N ALA A 125 12.69 -10.59 -26.31
CA ALA A 125 13.09 -9.29 -26.84
C ALA A 125 11.96 -8.24 -26.81
N THR A 126 10.73 -8.64 -27.14
CA THR A 126 9.54 -7.77 -27.07
C THR A 126 9.26 -7.34 -25.62
N LEU A 127 9.35 -8.29 -24.68
CA LEU A 127 9.15 -8.07 -23.26
C LEU A 127 10.18 -7.08 -22.69
N VAL A 128 11.46 -7.30 -22.98
CA VAL A 128 12.56 -6.42 -22.53
C VAL A 128 12.42 -5.02 -23.15
N SER A 129 12.05 -4.93 -24.43
CA SER A 129 11.84 -3.64 -25.10
C SER A 129 10.72 -2.82 -24.44
N PHE A 130 9.62 -3.49 -24.07
CA PHE A 130 8.55 -2.84 -23.32
C PHE A 130 9.03 -2.34 -21.96
N LEU A 131 9.72 -3.18 -21.19
CA LEU A 131 10.25 -2.82 -19.85
C LEU A 131 11.20 -1.63 -19.92
N LYS A 132 12.13 -1.62 -20.89
CA LYS A 132 13.06 -0.51 -21.10
C LYS A 132 12.34 0.79 -21.43
N ALA A 133 11.24 0.75 -22.16
CA ALA A 133 10.41 1.92 -22.43
C ALA A 133 9.66 2.46 -21.20
N GLN A 134 9.63 1.72 -20.08
CA GLN A 134 9.01 2.17 -18.83
C GLN A 134 10.03 2.78 -17.84
N LEU A 135 11.33 2.69 -18.11
CA LEU A 135 12.37 3.23 -17.22
C LEU A 135 12.14 4.72 -16.93
N GLY A 136 12.30 5.10 -15.67
CA GLY A 136 12.11 6.48 -15.18
C GLY A 136 10.65 6.85 -14.88
N LYS A 137 9.66 6.00 -15.20
CA LYS A 137 8.27 6.24 -14.77
C LYS A 137 8.12 6.06 -13.27
N ALA A 138 7.09 6.71 -12.72
CA ALA A 138 6.81 6.67 -11.29
C ALA A 138 6.29 5.28 -10.85
N TYR A 139 6.66 4.91 -9.63
CA TYR A 139 6.01 3.82 -8.92
C TYR A 139 4.78 4.36 -8.21
N VAL A 140 3.64 3.67 -8.36
CA VAL A 140 2.43 3.96 -7.60
C VAL A 140 1.80 2.63 -7.18
N LEU A 141 1.69 2.40 -5.87
CA LEU A 141 1.07 1.19 -5.32
C LEU A 141 -0.32 0.99 -5.92
N GLY A 142 -0.59 -0.19 -6.46
CA GLY A 142 -1.87 -0.51 -7.09
C GLY A 142 -1.97 -0.13 -8.57
N ALA A 143 -1.02 0.59 -9.15
CA ALA A 143 -1.12 1.05 -10.53
C ALA A 143 -0.77 -0.04 -11.58
N THR A 144 -1.58 -0.11 -12.64
CA THR A 144 -1.41 -1.02 -13.79
C THR A 144 -1.36 -0.28 -15.13
N GLY A 145 -1.19 1.05 -15.08
CA GLY A 145 -1.44 1.95 -16.20
C GLY A 145 -0.17 2.43 -16.91
N SER A 146 -0.30 2.88 -18.16
CA SER A 146 0.83 3.34 -18.97
C SER A 146 1.60 4.55 -18.42
N SER A 147 1.06 5.27 -17.44
CA SER A 147 1.72 6.42 -16.80
C SER A 147 2.49 6.06 -15.52
N ALA A 148 2.11 5.00 -14.82
CA ALA A 148 2.73 4.54 -13.58
C ALA A 148 2.35 3.09 -13.30
N TYR A 149 3.26 2.36 -12.66
CA TYR A 149 3.09 0.95 -12.34
C TYR A 149 3.50 0.68 -10.89
N ASP A 150 2.92 -0.31 -10.25
CA ASP A 150 3.60 -1.03 -9.16
C ASP A 150 4.37 -2.24 -9.71
N CYS A 151 4.99 -3.01 -8.82
CA CYS A 151 5.86 -4.12 -9.19
C CYS A 151 5.13 -5.16 -10.06
N SER A 152 4.03 -5.70 -9.56
CA SER A 152 3.23 -6.72 -10.24
C SER A 152 2.40 -6.17 -11.40
N GLY A 153 2.05 -4.89 -11.39
CA GLY A 153 1.40 -4.21 -12.51
C GLY A 153 2.35 -4.02 -13.69
N LEU A 154 3.63 -3.72 -13.44
CA LEU A 154 4.65 -3.61 -14.48
C LEU A 154 4.90 -4.95 -15.16
N THR A 155 5.11 -6.02 -14.38
CA THR A 155 5.29 -7.37 -14.92
C THR A 155 4.07 -7.78 -15.73
N GLN A 156 2.85 -7.63 -15.19
CA GLN A 156 1.61 -7.95 -15.89
C GLN A 156 1.52 -7.22 -17.25
N ALA A 157 1.84 -5.93 -17.29
CA ALA A 157 1.80 -5.16 -18.54
C ALA A 157 2.87 -5.60 -19.56
N ALA A 158 4.04 -6.02 -19.09
CA ALA A 158 5.12 -6.53 -19.93
C ALA A 158 4.80 -7.89 -20.54
N PHE A 159 4.31 -8.84 -19.73
CA PHE A 159 3.90 -10.17 -20.20
C PHE A 159 2.66 -10.12 -21.10
N LYS A 160 1.79 -9.14 -20.90
CA LYS A 160 0.68 -8.91 -21.82
C LYS A 160 1.11 -8.53 -23.23
N GLN A 161 2.29 -7.92 -23.42
CA GLN A 161 2.83 -7.64 -24.77
C GLN A 161 3.12 -8.91 -25.57
N VAL A 162 3.27 -10.03 -24.87
CA VAL A 162 3.57 -11.34 -25.44
C VAL A 162 2.44 -12.34 -25.28
N GLY A 163 1.24 -11.86 -24.93
CA GLY A 163 0.04 -12.70 -24.85
C GLY A 163 -0.07 -13.56 -23.59
N ILE A 164 0.71 -13.27 -22.54
CA ILE A 164 0.63 -13.97 -21.25
C ILE A 164 -0.09 -13.07 -20.24
N ASP A 165 -1.24 -13.54 -19.75
CA ASP A 165 -1.98 -12.88 -18.68
C ASP A 165 -1.46 -13.35 -17.32
N LEU A 166 -0.85 -12.43 -16.57
CA LEU A 166 -0.39 -12.69 -15.21
C LEU A 166 -1.44 -12.29 -14.17
N PRO A 167 -1.47 -12.97 -13.01
CA PRO A 167 -2.22 -12.51 -11.84
C PRO A 167 -1.83 -11.09 -11.44
N ARG A 168 -2.74 -10.36 -10.78
CA ARG A 168 -2.52 -8.95 -10.41
C ARG A 168 -1.47 -8.79 -9.31
N VAL A 169 -1.37 -9.73 -8.38
CA VAL A 169 -0.58 -9.58 -7.16
C VAL A 169 0.73 -10.37 -7.23
N SER A 170 1.78 -9.88 -6.55
CA SER A 170 3.13 -10.47 -6.58
C SER A 170 3.17 -11.88 -6.02
N GLN A 171 2.33 -12.17 -5.03
CA GLN A 171 2.19 -13.49 -4.41
C GLN A 171 1.86 -14.56 -5.45
N ASP A 172 0.79 -14.34 -6.21
CA ASP A 172 0.34 -15.27 -7.24
C ASP A 172 1.33 -15.34 -8.41
N GLN A 173 1.93 -14.22 -8.79
CA GLN A 173 2.96 -14.18 -9.84
C GLN A 173 4.19 -15.00 -9.46
N SER A 174 4.59 -15.04 -8.18
CA SER A 174 5.71 -15.86 -7.71
C SER A 174 5.50 -17.37 -7.80
N THR A 175 4.30 -17.79 -8.20
CA THR A 175 3.92 -19.20 -8.40
C THR A 175 3.26 -19.46 -9.75
N ALA A 176 3.21 -18.46 -10.65
CA ALA A 176 2.44 -18.54 -11.89
C ALA A 176 3.05 -19.45 -12.98
N GLY A 177 4.27 -19.95 -12.75
CA GLY A 177 5.02 -20.76 -13.72
C GLY A 177 5.92 -21.80 -13.07
N THR A 178 6.91 -22.27 -13.81
CA THR A 178 7.90 -23.23 -13.30
C THR A 178 8.96 -22.53 -12.47
N GLN A 179 9.24 -23.04 -11.27
CA GLN A 179 10.29 -22.51 -10.42
C GLN A 179 11.68 -22.68 -11.05
N VAL A 180 12.48 -21.63 -11.01
CA VAL A 180 13.83 -21.58 -11.58
C VAL A 180 14.86 -21.25 -10.49
N GLY A 181 15.95 -22.00 -10.45
CA GLY A 181 17.10 -21.68 -9.60
C GLY A 181 17.83 -20.43 -10.12
N LEU A 182 18.32 -19.58 -9.23
CA LEU A 182 18.94 -18.30 -9.60
C LEU A 182 20.19 -18.44 -10.50
N ASP A 183 20.84 -19.61 -10.49
CA ASP A 183 21.96 -19.93 -11.37
C ASP A 183 21.53 -20.28 -12.81
N ASN A 184 20.23 -20.46 -13.06
CA ASN A 184 19.64 -20.88 -14.33
C ASN A 184 18.71 -19.81 -14.93
N LEU A 185 18.90 -18.55 -14.53
CA LEU A 185 18.08 -17.44 -14.99
C LEU A 185 18.20 -17.21 -16.50
N GLN A 186 17.05 -17.00 -17.13
CA GLN A 186 16.91 -16.65 -18.55
C GLN A 186 16.16 -15.34 -18.69
N VAL A 187 16.48 -14.59 -19.75
CA VAL A 187 15.83 -13.32 -20.08
C VAL A 187 14.31 -13.53 -20.14
N GLY A 188 13.58 -12.76 -19.33
CA GLY A 188 12.14 -12.89 -19.17
C GLY A 188 11.68 -13.73 -17.98
N ASP A 189 12.58 -14.29 -17.16
CA ASP A 189 12.17 -14.89 -15.88
C ASP A 189 11.65 -13.80 -14.92
N ILE A 190 10.56 -14.12 -14.21
CA ILE A 190 10.02 -13.27 -13.15
C ILE A 190 10.82 -13.54 -11.89
N LEU A 191 11.51 -12.53 -11.40
CA LEU A 191 12.20 -12.55 -10.12
C LEU A 191 11.24 -12.13 -9.03
N TYR A 192 11.36 -12.73 -7.85
CA TYR A 192 10.56 -12.35 -6.69
C TYR A 192 11.40 -12.23 -5.42
N TRP A 193 10.89 -11.44 -4.48
CA TRP A 193 11.44 -11.29 -3.13
C TRP A 193 10.40 -11.69 -2.08
N GLY A 194 10.84 -12.50 -1.12
CA GLY A 194 9.99 -13.21 -0.16
C GLY A 194 9.88 -14.71 -0.49
N SER A 195 8.94 -15.42 0.11
CA SER A 195 8.73 -16.84 -0.22
C SER A 195 7.74 -16.97 -1.39
N ALA A 196 7.84 -18.05 -2.15
CA ALA A 196 6.84 -18.36 -3.17
C ALA A 196 5.43 -18.39 -2.55
N GLY A 197 4.46 -17.76 -3.22
CA GLY A 197 3.08 -17.58 -2.73
C GLY A 197 2.91 -16.49 -1.67
N SER A 198 3.99 -15.82 -1.26
CA SER A 198 3.97 -14.72 -0.29
C SER A 198 4.97 -13.61 -0.63
N ALA A 199 5.40 -13.54 -1.90
CA ALA A 199 6.32 -12.54 -2.38
C ALA A 199 5.75 -11.13 -2.22
N TYR A 200 6.54 -10.23 -1.65
CA TYR A 200 6.17 -8.82 -1.45
C TYR A 200 6.62 -7.92 -2.61
N HIS A 201 7.54 -8.40 -3.46
CA HIS A 201 8.05 -7.67 -4.61
C HIS A 201 8.36 -8.61 -5.77
N VAL A 202 8.25 -8.09 -7.00
CA VAL A 202 8.55 -8.80 -8.25
C VAL A 202 9.22 -7.88 -9.27
N GLY A 203 10.03 -8.48 -10.14
CA GLY A 203 10.70 -7.82 -11.26
C GLY A 203 10.95 -8.81 -12.39
N VAL A 204 11.57 -8.38 -13.48
CA VAL A 204 11.90 -9.26 -14.61
C VAL A 204 13.40 -9.25 -14.86
N TYR A 205 13.98 -10.44 -14.96
CA TYR A 205 15.36 -10.61 -15.38
C TYR A 205 15.52 -10.24 -16.87
N ILE A 206 16.51 -9.40 -17.18
CA ILE A 206 16.74 -8.90 -18.54
C ILE A 206 18.06 -9.39 -19.16
N GLY A 207 18.76 -10.31 -18.49
CA GLY A 207 20.10 -10.75 -18.88
C GLY A 207 21.20 -10.00 -18.15
N ASP A 208 22.45 -10.42 -18.38
CA ASP A 208 23.67 -9.76 -17.88
C ASP A 208 23.70 -9.50 -16.37
N GLY A 209 23.05 -10.36 -15.57
CA GLY A 209 22.96 -10.18 -14.14
C GLY A 209 22.13 -8.97 -13.72
N LYS A 210 21.14 -8.56 -14.52
CA LYS A 210 20.29 -7.39 -14.26
C LYS A 210 18.80 -7.68 -14.33
N PHE A 211 18.03 -6.83 -13.67
CA PHE A 211 16.57 -6.85 -13.70
C PHE A 211 15.98 -5.45 -13.90
N ILE A 212 14.75 -5.40 -14.39
CA ILE A 212 13.91 -4.20 -14.38
C ILE A 212 12.72 -4.44 -13.47
N GLY A 213 12.45 -3.47 -12.60
CA GLY A 213 11.32 -3.51 -11.66
C GLY A 213 10.86 -2.11 -11.27
N ALA A 214 9.59 -2.01 -10.86
CA ALA A 214 9.04 -0.81 -10.24
C ALA A 214 9.32 -0.89 -8.73
N GLN A 215 10.36 -0.21 -8.24
CA GLN A 215 10.93 -0.51 -6.91
C GLN A 215 10.13 0.08 -5.75
N ASN A 216 9.95 1.40 -5.73
CA ASN A 216 9.23 2.12 -4.67
C ASN A 216 8.92 3.56 -5.10
N PRO A 217 8.08 4.32 -4.36
CA PRO A 217 7.67 5.67 -4.75
C PRO A 217 8.81 6.68 -4.94
N SER A 218 9.96 6.49 -4.30
CA SER A 218 11.11 7.41 -4.40
C SER A 218 11.99 7.12 -5.63
N THR A 219 12.05 5.86 -6.06
CA THR A 219 12.94 5.40 -7.14
C THR A 219 12.21 5.22 -8.47
N GLY A 220 10.94 4.80 -8.46
CA GLY A 220 10.20 4.47 -9.67
C GLY A 220 10.68 3.19 -10.35
N ILE A 221 10.57 3.15 -11.68
CA ILE A 221 10.96 2.01 -12.52
C ILE A 221 12.41 2.15 -12.96
N VAL A 222 13.24 1.17 -12.59
CA VAL A 222 14.69 1.23 -12.81
C VAL A 222 15.26 -0.12 -13.25
N GLU A 223 16.38 -0.06 -13.96
CA GLU A 223 17.25 -1.21 -14.20
C GLU A 223 18.29 -1.28 -13.07
N ARG A 224 18.48 -2.47 -12.48
CA ARG A 224 19.46 -2.69 -11.41
C ARG A 224 20.19 -4.02 -11.61
N PRO A 225 21.46 -4.12 -11.17
CA PRO A 225 22.12 -5.42 -11.09
C PRO A 225 21.48 -6.27 -9.99
N LEU A 226 21.53 -7.60 -10.11
CA LEU A 226 21.08 -8.52 -9.07
C LEU A 226 21.84 -8.33 -7.76
N SER A 227 23.07 -7.83 -7.81
CA SER A 227 23.89 -7.51 -6.63
C SER A 227 23.38 -6.31 -5.82
N TYR A 228 22.50 -5.48 -6.39
CA TYR A 228 21.88 -4.36 -5.66
C TYR A 228 20.85 -4.88 -4.64
N ASP A 229 20.05 -5.85 -5.05
CA ASP A 229 19.02 -6.49 -4.25
C ASP A 229 18.79 -7.89 -4.81
N MET A 230 19.26 -8.90 -4.09
CA MET A 230 19.29 -10.28 -4.58
C MET A 230 17.89 -10.90 -4.41
N PRO A 231 17.25 -11.38 -5.50
CA PRO A 231 15.95 -12.01 -5.40
C PRO A 231 16.06 -13.32 -4.61
N THR A 232 14.97 -13.70 -3.94
CA THR A 232 14.89 -14.95 -3.18
C THR A 232 14.55 -16.14 -4.07
N GLY A 233 13.96 -15.90 -5.25
CA GLY A 233 13.72 -16.92 -6.25
C GLY A 233 13.20 -16.35 -7.56
N ALA A 234 12.93 -17.24 -8.51
CA ALA A 234 12.44 -16.88 -9.83
C ALA A 234 11.45 -17.91 -10.39
N VAL A 235 10.55 -17.47 -11.25
CA VAL A 235 9.66 -18.34 -12.03
C VAL A 235 9.74 -18.04 -13.51
N ARG A 236 9.61 -19.08 -14.33
CA ARG A 236 9.54 -19.00 -15.78
C ARG A 236 8.14 -19.30 -16.26
N VAL A 237 7.61 -18.39 -17.07
CA VAL A 237 6.29 -18.48 -17.70
C VAL A 237 6.36 -18.44 -19.23
N LEU A 238 7.56 -18.25 -19.79
CA LEU A 238 7.86 -18.29 -21.23
C LEU A 238 8.18 -19.70 -21.73
#